data_AF-R7I5R6-F1
#
_entry.id   AF-R7I5R6-F1
#
_cell.length_a   1.000
_cell.length_b   1.000
_cell.length_c   1.000
_cell.angle_alpha   90.00
_cell.angle_beta   90.00
_cell.angle_gamma   90.00
#
_symmetry.space_group_name_H-M   'P 1'
#
loop_
_entity.id
_entity.type
_entity.pdbx_description
1 polymer ?
#
loop_
_entity_poly.entity_id
_entity_poly.type
_entity_poly.pdbx_seq_one_letter_code
_entity_poly.pdbx_strand_id
1 'polypeptide(L)'
;MRIDAYNAVNQVYQTTKQTQKINTEKKIAKDDKFEISQTGKDLAVAKKALSETSDIREERVAAIKKQMEEGTYKVSAEDVAEKILNSMTGSIF
;
A
#
# COMPACT_ATOMS: atom_id res chain seq x y z
N MET A 1 -13.73 -78.62 -4.40
CA MET A 1 -14.03 -77.18 -4.19
C MET A 1 -14.54 -76.99 -2.77
N ARG A 2 -13.70 -76.47 -1.90
CA ARG A 2 -14.01 -75.97 -0.56
C ARG A 2 -13.26 -74.64 -0.49
N ILE A 3 -13.85 -73.60 0.11
CA ILE A 3 -13.37 -72.20 0.18
C ILE A 3 -13.96 -71.29 -0.92
N ASP A 4 -15.27 -71.00 -0.85
CA ASP A 4 -15.84 -69.80 -1.50
C ASP A 4 -16.72 -68.97 -0.54
N ALA A 5 -17.11 -69.51 0.62
CA ALA A 5 -17.98 -68.80 1.57
C ALA A 5 -17.26 -67.78 2.46
N TYR A 6 -15.94 -67.85 2.58
CA TYR A 6 -15.19 -66.98 3.52
C TYR A 6 -14.80 -65.62 2.93
N ASN A 7 -14.81 -65.48 1.60
CA ASN A 7 -14.50 -64.21 0.94
C ASN A 7 -15.70 -63.25 0.87
N ALA A 8 -16.93 -63.77 0.92
CA ALA A 8 -18.14 -62.95 0.88
C ALA A 8 -18.30 -62.07 2.14
N VAL A 9 -17.86 -62.54 3.30
CA VAL A 9 -18.01 -61.81 4.56
C VAL A 9 -17.00 -60.66 4.68
N ASN A 10 -15.80 -60.81 4.11
CA ASN A 10 -14.78 -59.74 4.10
C ASN A 10 -15.13 -58.59 3.14
N GLN A 11 -15.91 -58.83 2.08
CA GLN A 11 -16.36 -57.77 1.17
C GLN A 11 -17.42 -56.88 1.79
N VAL A 12 -18.33 -57.42 2.63
CA VAL A 12 -19.38 -56.64 3.32
C VAL A 12 -18.78 -55.65 4.33
N TYR A 13 -17.67 -56.02 4.98
CA TYR A 13 -16.97 -55.13 5.92
C TYR A 13 -16.12 -54.04 5.26
N GLN A 14 -15.69 -54.22 4.00
CA GLN A 14 -14.88 -53.21 3.29
C GLN A 14 -15.73 -52.21 2.48
N THR A 15 -16.93 -52.59 2.04
CA THR A 15 -17.79 -51.73 1.19
C THR A 15 -18.60 -50.70 1.96
N THR A 16 -18.62 -50.75 3.29
CA THR A 16 -19.39 -49.83 4.16
C THR A 16 -18.60 -48.62 4.68
N LYS A 17 -17.35 -48.43 4.25
CA LYS A 17 -16.51 -47.26 4.61
C LYS A 17 -16.11 -46.37 3.42
N GLN A 18 -16.97 -46.22 2.43
CA GLN A 18 -16.84 -45.18 1.40
C GLN A 18 -18.11 -44.35 1.26
N THR A 19 -18.56 -43.74 2.35
CA THR A 19 -19.47 -42.60 2.27
C THR A 19 -18.65 -41.34 1.98
N GLN A 20 -18.41 -41.14 0.69
CA GLN A 20 -18.35 -39.86 -0.02
C GLN A 20 -18.10 -38.64 0.88
N LYS A 21 -16.85 -38.15 0.92
CA LYS A 21 -16.59 -36.77 1.32
C LYS A 21 -17.31 -35.87 0.32
N ILE A 22 -18.45 -35.33 0.72
CA ILE A 22 -19.04 -34.19 0.02
C ILE A 22 -18.06 -33.05 0.28
N ASN A 23 -17.14 -32.84 -0.66
CA ASN A 23 -16.44 -31.58 -0.76
C ASN A 23 -17.51 -30.56 -1.13
N THR A 24 -18.11 -29.94 -0.12
CA THR A 24 -18.85 -28.71 -0.32
C THR A 24 -17.81 -27.72 -0.80
N GLU A 25 -17.64 -27.62 -2.12
CA GLU A 25 -16.97 -26.50 -2.73
C GLU A 25 -17.71 -25.27 -2.21
N LYS A 26 -17.13 -24.61 -1.20
CA LYS A 26 -17.48 -23.25 -0.86
C LYS A 26 -17.36 -22.52 -2.19
N LYS A 27 -18.49 -22.20 -2.82
CA LYS A 27 -18.56 -21.09 -3.76
C LYS A 27 -18.07 -19.90 -2.95
N ILE A 28 -16.77 -19.63 -3.05
CA ILE A 28 -16.19 -18.37 -2.66
C ILE A 28 -16.95 -17.39 -3.53
N ALA A 29 -17.93 -16.71 -2.94
CA ALA A 29 -18.46 -15.49 -3.56
C ALA A 29 -17.22 -14.69 -3.91
N LYS A 30 -17.00 -14.42 -5.20
CA LYS A 30 -15.91 -13.55 -5.61
C LYS A 30 -16.23 -12.21 -4.97
N ASP A 31 -15.62 -11.95 -3.83
CA ASP A 31 -15.64 -10.64 -3.21
C ASP A 31 -15.08 -9.67 -4.25
N ASP A 32 -15.76 -8.55 -4.45
CA ASP A 32 -15.30 -7.51 -5.36
C ASP A 32 -13.91 -7.04 -4.91
N LYS A 33 -12.88 -7.39 -5.69
CA LYS A 33 -11.50 -7.04 -5.39
C LYS A 33 -11.17 -5.70 -6.01
N PHE A 34 -11.11 -4.66 -5.19
CA PHE A 34 -10.58 -3.36 -5.59
C PHE A 34 -9.05 -3.39 -5.51
N GLU A 35 -8.37 -3.34 -6.66
CA GLU A 35 -6.92 -3.24 -6.75
C GLU A 35 -6.50 -1.82 -7.12
N ILE A 36 -5.79 -1.15 -6.21
CA ILE A 36 -5.10 0.11 -6.52
C ILE A 36 -3.87 -0.23 -7.36
N SER A 37 -3.68 0.49 -8.48
CA SER A 37 -2.48 0.34 -9.32
C SER A 37 -1.22 0.51 -8.48
N GLN A 38 -0.14 -0.18 -8.87
CA GLN A 38 1.15 -0.05 -8.17
C GLN A 38 1.60 1.42 -8.10
N THR A 39 1.42 2.15 -9.20
CA THR A 39 1.68 3.60 -9.29
C THR A 39 0.85 4.43 -8.30
N GLY A 40 -0.41 4.08 -8.07
CA GLY A 40 -1.28 4.77 -7.11
C GLY A 40 -0.84 4.55 -5.66
N LYS A 41 -0.35 3.34 -5.35
CA LYS A 41 0.24 3.03 -4.04
C LYS A 41 1.51 3.82 -3.82
N ASP A 42 2.40 3.85 -4.80
CA ASP A 42 3.68 4.56 -4.72
C ASP A 42 3.44 6.07 -4.53
N LEU A 43 2.46 6.64 -5.24
CA LEU A 43 2.06 8.04 -5.08
C LEU A 43 1.48 8.32 -3.69
N ALA A 44 0.64 7.43 -3.14
CA ALA A 44 0.10 7.58 -1.79
C ALA A 44 1.20 7.54 -0.72
N VAL A 45 2.19 6.65 -0.88
CA VAL A 45 3.36 6.57 0.00
C VAL A 45 4.20 7.84 -0.09
N ALA A 46 4.47 8.34 -1.30
CA ALA A 46 5.23 9.58 -1.49
C ALA A 46 4.51 10.80 -0.89
N LYS A 47 3.18 10.89 -1.06
CA LYS A 47 2.38 11.95 -0.43
C LYS A 47 2.42 11.87 1.08
N LYS A 48 2.29 10.67 1.64
CA LYS A 48 2.38 10.44 3.08
C LYS A 48 3.75 10.84 3.63
N ALA A 49 4.83 10.44 2.97
CA ALA A 49 6.18 10.84 3.35
C ALA A 49 6.40 12.36 3.27
N LEU A 50 5.80 13.03 2.28
CA LEU A 50 5.84 14.50 2.16
C LEU A 50 5.02 15.19 3.26
N SER A 51 3.95 14.59 3.76
CA SER A 51 3.18 15.13 4.89
C SER A 51 3.81 14.83 6.25
N GLU A 52 4.58 13.75 6.36
CA GLU A 52 5.29 13.36 7.57
C GLU A 52 6.63 14.10 7.75
N THR A 53 7.14 14.72 6.69
CA THR A 53 8.30 15.60 6.82
C THR A 53 7.95 16.77 7.75
N SER A 54 8.89 17.14 8.61
CA SER A 54 8.73 18.33 9.45
C SER A 54 8.46 19.55 8.57
N ASP A 55 7.48 20.37 8.97
CA ASP A 55 7.15 21.65 8.34
C ASP A 55 8.37 22.57 8.30
N ILE A 56 9.23 22.45 9.33
CA ILE A 56 10.49 23.19 9.42
C ILE A 56 11.62 22.33 8.82
N ARG A 57 12.18 22.82 7.70
CA ARG A 57 13.41 22.27 7.11
C ARG A 57 14.63 22.89 7.77
N GLU A 58 15.08 22.27 8.87
CA GLU A 58 16.22 22.75 9.68
C GLU A 58 17.49 22.99 8.86
N GLU A 59 17.80 22.10 7.91
CA GLU A 59 18.95 22.24 7.00
C GLU A 59 18.92 23.57 6.23
N ARG A 60 17.75 23.94 5.68
CA ARG A 60 17.58 25.19 4.94
C ARG A 60 17.71 26.41 5.85
N VAL A 61 17.16 26.32 7.05
CA VAL A 61 17.26 27.39 8.04
C VAL A 61 18.71 27.61 8.45
N ALA A 62 19.46 26.53 8.68
CA ALA A 62 20.90 26.61 9.01
C ALA A 62 21.71 27.22 7.86
N ALA A 63 21.44 26.82 6.61
CA ALA A 63 22.10 27.38 5.43
C ALA A 63 21.84 28.89 5.28
N ILE A 64 20.60 29.35 5.47
CA ILE A 64 20.25 30.77 5.41
C ILE A 64 20.92 31.55 6.55
N LYS A 65 20.89 31.01 7.79
CA LYS A 65 21.58 31.63 8.94
C LYS A 65 23.06 31.83 8.66
N LYS A 66 23.73 30.83 8.10
CA LYS A 66 25.14 30.92 7.71
C LYS A 66 25.37 32.01 6.66
N GLN A 67 24.54 32.09 5.63
CA GLN A 67 24.63 33.16 4.62
C GLN A 67 24.41 34.57 5.22
N MET A 68 23.55 34.69 6.23
CA MET A 68 23.34 35.94 6.95
C MET A 68 24.56 36.31 7.80
N GLU A 69 25.16 35.35 8.52
CA GLU A 69 26.40 35.55 9.29
C GLU A 69 27.58 35.94 8.40
N GLU A 70 27.70 35.32 7.22
CA GLU A 70 28.74 35.62 6.23
C GLU A 70 28.47 36.93 5.46
N GLY A 71 27.30 37.57 5.65
CA GLY A 71 26.88 38.77 4.93
C GLY A 71 26.63 38.55 3.43
N THR A 72 26.52 37.29 3.00
CA THR A 72 26.29 36.90 1.60
C THR A 72 24.80 36.75 1.27
N TYR A 73 23.92 36.80 2.28
CA TYR A 73 22.48 36.82 2.10
C TYR A 73 22.02 38.17 1.52
N LYS A 74 21.83 38.22 0.19
CA LYS A 74 21.32 39.39 -0.53
C LYS A 74 19.96 39.08 -1.13
N VAL A 75 18.95 39.85 -0.73
CA VAL A 75 17.61 39.78 -1.29
C VAL A 75 17.43 40.99 -2.20
N SER A 76 17.14 40.75 -3.48
CA SER A 76 16.86 41.82 -4.44
C SER A 76 15.43 42.33 -4.32
N ALA A 77 15.15 43.53 -4.83
CA ALA A 77 13.79 44.07 -4.84
C ALA A 77 12.88 43.24 -5.76
N GLU A 78 13.45 42.70 -6.83
CA GLU A 78 12.82 41.78 -7.76
C GLU A 78 12.39 40.48 -7.07
N ASP A 79 13.26 39.87 -6.26
CA ASP A 79 12.94 38.65 -5.50
C ASP A 79 11.74 38.88 -4.55
N VAL A 80 11.71 40.04 -3.90
CA VAL A 80 10.61 40.40 -3.00
C VAL A 80 9.30 40.56 -3.77
N ALA A 81 9.34 41.31 -4.88
CA ALA A 81 8.16 41.53 -5.72
C ALA A 81 7.62 40.21 -6.30
N GLU A 82 8.51 39.32 -6.74
CA GLU A 82 8.12 38.00 -7.24
C GLU A 82 7.48 37.14 -6.14
N LYS A 83 8.01 37.15 -4.91
CA LYS A 83 7.42 36.41 -3.79
C LYS A 83 6.06 36.97 -3.37
N ILE A 84 5.89 38.29 -3.39
CA ILE A 84 4.59 38.92 -3.14
C ILE A 84 3.59 38.48 -4.20
N LEU A 85 3.94 38.60 -5.49
CA LEU A 85 3.07 38.18 -6.58
C LEU A 85 2.71 36.69 -6.47
N ASN A 86 3.69 35.81 -6.27
CA ASN A 86 3.46 34.38 -6.09
C ASN A 86 2.57 34.06 -4.89
N SER A 87 2.69 34.79 -3.77
CA SER A 87 1.80 34.57 -2.62
C SER A 87 0.35 35.00 -2.92
N MET A 88 0.17 36.05 -3.72
CA MET A 88 -1.15 36.55 -4.13
C MET A 88 -1.79 35.67 -5.21
N THR A 89 -1.01 35.17 -6.17
CA THR A 89 -1.49 34.36 -7.30
C THR A 89 -1.41 32.85 -7.06
N GLY A 90 -0.64 32.40 -6.06
CA GLY A 90 -0.45 30.98 -5.73
C GLY A 90 -1.52 30.40 -4.82
N SER A 91 -2.49 31.20 -4.36
CA SER A 91 -3.66 30.72 -3.58
C SER A 91 -4.87 30.36 -4.45
N ILE A 92 -4.73 30.36 -5.79
CA ILE A 92 -5.80 30.07 -6.75
C ILE A 92 -5.57 28.80 -7.58
N PHE A 93 -4.61 27.95 -7.22
CA PHE A 93 -4.48 26.58 -7.74
C PHE A 93 -4.11 25.60 -6.63
#